data_AF-A0A7C2XR41-F1
#
_entry.id   AF-A0A7C2XR41-F1
#
_cell.length_a   1.000
_cell.length_b   1.000
_cell.length_c   1.000
_cell.angle_alpha   90.00
_cell.angle_beta   90.00
_cell.angle_gamma   90.00
#
_symmetry.space_group_name_H-M   'P 1'
#
loop_
_entity.id
_entity.type
_entity.pdbx_description
1 polymer ?
#
loop_
_entity_poly.entity_id
_entity_poly.type
_entity_poly.pdbx_seq_one_letter_code
_entity_poly.pdbx_strand_id
1 'polypeptide(L)'
;MINSPEVCGDKLCEELEGDSGIPPLKQFNEGISLEKIRCKQGFELVLKTSNNHPACVKESSIEILVQRGWATVLDIIIKQHIPVDAESAEKARQIGIKGVVLASESFVMDENNPTVTITSSDINGQDAIIFEGSGFRGFHVIDVIVTNDFGFEVELETKTGMEGTLHMPWLLYESLAPGIYNVEFSDRVSSHEITIKIGNIQIEKTKLRLNDITTSTFNGGYPIGFSGNLFTESGKIIADVEILIIGDGPCPSDGIIAKGQTDKRGRYRIMVETMIWDPTDNMIKIHAEYLGDEFYSPAYSQDEVIIVYPNKDTKSC
;
A
#
# COMPACT_ATOMS: atom_id res chain seq x y z
N MET A 1 -45.11 2.92 -5.01
CA MET A 1 -44.95 2.41 -3.63
C MET A 1 -44.36 3.54 -2.83
N ILE A 2 -45.12 4.07 -1.88
CA ILE A 2 -44.68 5.17 -1.02
C ILE A 2 -44.07 4.47 0.19
N ASN A 3 -42.76 4.50 0.33
CA ASN A 3 -42.11 3.90 1.50
C ASN A 3 -42.55 4.69 2.73
N SER A 4 -43.10 4.00 3.72
CA SER A 4 -43.38 4.56 5.04
C SER A 4 -42.06 4.92 5.74
N PRO A 5 -42.00 6.06 6.46
CA PRO A 5 -40.81 6.46 7.19
C PRO A 5 -40.47 5.46 8.30
N GLU A 6 -39.17 5.26 8.53
CA GLU A 6 -38.63 4.46 9.63
C GLU A 6 -39.03 5.07 10.98
N VAL A 7 -39.40 4.22 11.93
CA VAL A 7 -39.85 4.62 13.27
C VAL A 7 -38.85 4.08 14.28
N CYS A 8 -38.34 4.95 15.15
CA CYS A 8 -37.32 4.65 16.14
C CYS A 8 -37.97 4.68 17.54
N GLY A 9 -38.51 3.55 18.00
CA GLY A 9 -39.28 3.48 19.25
C GLY A 9 -40.67 4.13 19.11
N ASP A 10 -41.05 4.98 20.07
CA ASP A 10 -42.39 5.59 20.10
C ASP A 10 -42.48 6.91 19.28
N LYS A 11 -41.44 7.25 18.50
CA LYS A 11 -41.37 8.51 17.71
C LYS A 11 -40.83 8.31 16.29
N LEU A 12 -41.27 9.21 15.40
CA LEU A 12 -40.74 9.37 14.04
C LEU A 12 -39.31 9.91 14.10
N CYS A 13 -38.37 9.29 13.39
CA CYS A 13 -36.95 9.65 13.48
C CYS A 13 -36.64 11.07 12.93
N GLU A 14 -37.58 11.70 12.22
CA GLU A 14 -37.48 13.09 11.71
C GLU A 14 -37.73 14.18 12.78
N GLU A 15 -38.14 13.83 14.01
CA GLU A 15 -38.39 14.81 15.08
C GLU A 15 -37.18 15.06 16.02
N LEU A 16 -35.96 14.65 15.64
CA LEU A 16 -34.73 14.85 16.44
C LEU A 16 -33.77 15.90 15.86
N GLU A 17 -34.26 16.88 15.10
CA GLU A 17 -33.50 18.11 14.83
C GLU A 17 -33.65 19.10 16.00
N GLY A 18 -32.83 18.95 17.05
CA GLY A 18 -32.76 19.95 18.12
C GLY A 18 -31.95 19.53 19.36
N ASP A 19 -30.88 20.29 19.63
CA ASP A 19 -30.07 20.33 20.87
C ASP A 19 -29.87 18.98 21.59
N SER A 20 -28.77 18.28 21.31
CA SER A 20 -28.38 17.18 22.20
C SER A 20 -27.98 17.79 23.54
N GLY A 21 -28.88 17.70 24.53
CA GLY A 21 -28.63 18.14 25.90
C GLY A 21 -27.49 17.39 26.61
N ILE A 22 -26.87 16.43 25.92
CA ILE A 22 -25.85 15.51 26.39
C ILE A 22 -24.47 16.09 26.06
N PRO A 23 -23.57 16.25 27.05
CA PRO A 23 -22.22 16.73 26.80
C PRO A 23 -21.46 15.87 25.78
N PRO A 24 -20.56 16.44 24.96
CA PRO A 24 -19.84 15.72 23.90
C PRO A 24 -19.08 14.50 24.37
N LEU A 25 -18.41 14.62 25.52
CA LEU A 25 -17.68 13.51 26.11
C LEU A 25 -18.61 12.35 26.48
N LYS A 26 -19.85 12.65 26.87
CA LYS A 26 -20.82 11.61 27.18
C LYS A 26 -21.35 10.94 25.92
N GLN A 27 -21.63 11.71 24.86
CA GLN A 27 -21.97 11.16 23.53
C GLN A 27 -20.85 10.23 23.02
N PHE A 28 -19.61 10.66 23.12
CA PHE A 28 -18.43 9.88 22.74
C PHE A 28 -18.29 8.58 23.55
N ASN A 29 -18.45 8.65 24.86
CA ASN A 29 -18.39 7.48 25.74
C ASN A 29 -19.57 6.50 25.54
N GLU A 30 -20.66 6.97 24.94
CA GLU A 30 -21.80 6.15 24.51
C GLU A 30 -21.57 5.52 23.12
N GLY A 31 -20.40 5.71 22.50
CA GLY A 31 -20.00 5.10 21.23
C GLY A 31 -20.42 5.88 19.98
N ILE A 32 -20.85 7.14 20.14
CA ILE A 32 -21.19 8.01 19.01
C ILE A 32 -19.89 8.48 18.33
N SER A 33 -19.78 8.24 17.02
CA SER A 33 -18.62 8.67 16.22
C SER A 33 -18.48 10.19 16.24
N LEU A 34 -17.24 10.69 16.17
CA LEU A 34 -16.94 12.13 16.30
C LEU A 34 -17.73 13.00 15.33
N GLU A 35 -17.94 12.55 14.10
CA GLU A 35 -18.73 13.22 13.05
C GLU A 35 -20.22 13.37 13.39
N LYS A 36 -20.73 12.50 14.25
CA LYS A 36 -22.14 12.45 14.68
C LYS A 36 -22.37 13.11 16.03
N ILE A 37 -21.30 13.55 16.72
CA ILE A 37 -21.43 14.30 17.97
C ILE A 37 -21.98 15.70 17.66
N ARG A 38 -23.07 16.06 18.32
CA ARG A 38 -23.73 17.36 18.12
C ARG A 38 -23.54 18.28 19.31
N CYS A 39 -23.10 19.50 19.04
CA CYS A 39 -23.03 20.56 20.03
C CYS A 39 -24.38 21.28 20.19
N LYS A 40 -24.52 21.94 21.34
CA LYS A 40 -25.60 22.89 21.56
C LYS A 40 -25.48 24.06 20.60
N GLN A 41 -26.61 24.69 20.27
CA GLN A 41 -26.61 25.88 19.43
C GLN A 41 -25.67 26.96 20.01
N GLY A 42 -24.83 27.54 19.15
CA GLY A 42 -23.82 28.54 19.54
C GLY A 42 -22.53 27.95 20.13
N PHE A 43 -22.36 26.63 20.08
CA PHE A 43 -21.10 25.95 20.39
C PHE A 43 -20.66 25.10 19.20
N GLU A 44 -19.35 25.01 19.03
CA GLU A 44 -18.69 24.21 18.00
C GLU A 44 -17.91 23.08 18.64
N LEU A 45 -17.85 21.95 17.93
CA LEU A 45 -17.14 20.77 18.36
C LEU A 45 -15.63 20.94 18.14
N VAL A 46 -14.83 20.65 19.16
CA VAL A 46 -13.38 20.61 19.10
C VAL A 46 -12.85 19.37 19.81
N LEU A 47 -11.65 18.93 19.47
CA LEU A 47 -10.95 17.87 20.21
C LEU A 47 -9.87 18.48 21.08
N LYS A 48 -9.72 17.97 22.30
CA LYS A 48 -8.58 18.36 23.14
C LYS A 48 -7.30 17.73 22.64
N THR A 49 -6.25 18.52 22.44
CA THR A 49 -4.94 18.04 21.98
C THR A 49 -4.32 17.00 22.93
N SER A 50 -4.61 17.08 24.23
CA SER A 50 -3.97 16.22 25.23
C SER A 50 -4.49 14.80 25.29
N ASN A 51 -5.70 14.53 24.81
CA ASN A 51 -6.34 13.21 24.94
C ASN A 51 -7.39 12.91 23.86
N ASN A 52 -7.48 13.73 22.81
CA ASN A 52 -8.43 13.60 21.70
C ASN A 52 -9.90 13.53 22.13
N HIS A 53 -10.25 13.96 23.35
CA HIS A 53 -11.64 13.96 23.79
C HIS A 53 -12.42 15.15 23.23
N PRO A 54 -13.67 14.94 22.80
CA PRO A 54 -14.50 15.99 22.24
C PRO A 54 -14.99 16.98 23.31
N ALA A 55 -15.07 18.25 22.93
CA ALA A 55 -15.59 19.34 23.73
C ALA A 55 -16.37 20.32 22.86
N CYS A 56 -17.46 20.87 23.39
CA CYS A 56 -18.18 21.97 22.76
C CYS A 56 -17.67 23.27 23.35
N VAL A 57 -17.17 24.17 22.51
CA VAL A 57 -16.66 25.49 22.93
C VAL A 57 -17.38 26.57 22.15
N LYS A 58 -17.40 27.79 22.69
CA LYS A 58 -17.95 28.94 21.94
C LYS A 58 -17.08 29.19 20.73
N GLU A 59 -17.70 29.55 19.61
CA GLU A 59 -17.01 29.90 18.37
C GLU A 59 -15.90 30.95 18.60
N SER A 60 -16.21 32.00 19.38
CA SER A 60 -15.28 33.05 19.77
C SER A 60 -14.06 32.58 20.59
N SER A 61 -14.10 31.38 21.15
CA SER A 61 -13.02 30.82 21.97
C SER A 61 -12.17 29.83 21.20
N ILE A 62 -12.61 29.37 20.03
CA ILE A 62 -11.91 28.33 19.27
C ILE A 62 -10.49 28.77 18.91
N GLU A 63 -10.36 29.94 18.26
CA GLU A 63 -9.06 30.46 17.82
C GLU A 63 -8.07 30.58 18.99
N ILE A 64 -8.54 31.09 20.14
CA ILE A 64 -7.72 31.23 21.35
C ILE A 64 -7.28 29.85 21.88
N LEU A 65 -8.14 28.85 21.82
CA LEU A 65 -7.84 27.50 22.31
C LEU A 65 -6.89 26.75 21.36
N VAL A 66 -6.99 26.98 20.05
CA VAL A 66 -6.05 26.47 19.04
C VAL A 66 -4.68 27.13 19.19
N GLN A 67 -4.62 28.46 19.26
CA GLN A 67 -3.36 29.19 19.46
C GLN A 67 -2.64 28.79 20.75
N ARG A 68 -3.38 28.34 21.77
CA ARG A 68 -2.85 27.83 23.04
C ARG A 68 -2.53 26.33 23.02
N GLY A 69 -2.73 25.65 21.90
CA GLY A 69 -2.51 24.20 21.75
C GLY A 69 -3.44 23.35 22.60
N TRP A 70 -4.57 23.89 23.07
CA TRP A 70 -5.53 23.17 23.92
C TRP A 70 -6.57 22.41 23.11
N ALA A 71 -6.96 22.96 21.95
CA ALA A 71 -7.92 22.34 21.04
C ALA A 71 -7.32 22.14 19.64
N THR A 72 -7.68 21.04 18.99
CA THR A 72 -7.57 20.83 17.56
C THR A 72 -8.97 20.97 16.97
N VAL A 73 -9.09 21.58 15.80
CA VAL A 73 -10.39 21.88 15.20
C VAL A 73 -10.41 21.24 13.84
N LEU A 74 -10.90 20.00 13.80
CA LEU A 74 -11.16 19.25 12.56
C LEU A 74 -12.05 20.06 11.58
N ASP A 75 -12.90 20.95 12.08
CA ASP A 75 -13.81 21.77 11.26
C ASP A 75 -13.25 23.12 10.76
N ILE A 76 -12.09 23.61 11.24
CA ILE A 76 -11.50 24.88 10.75
C ILE A 76 -10.60 24.66 9.53
N ILE A 77 -9.93 23.51 9.43
CA ILE A 77 -9.10 23.17 8.26
C ILE A 77 -9.99 22.96 7.02
N ILE A 78 -11.23 22.49 7.20
CA ILE A 78 -12.17 22.21 6.11
C ILE A 78 -12.96 23.45 5.67
N LYS A 79 -13.19 24.46 6.55
CA LYS A 79 -14.10 25.58 6.25
C LYS A 79 -13.44 26.93 5.92
N GLN A 80 -12.13 27.08 6.00
CA GLN A 80 -11.44 28.27 5.48
C GLN A 80 -10.51 27.92 4.32
N HIS A 81 -11.07 27.92 3.11
CA HIS A 81 -10.33 28.07 1.86
C HIS A 81 -9.56 29.40 1.85
N ILE A 82 -8.35 29.41 2.43
CA ILE A 82 -7.37 30.48 2.19
C ILE A 82 -6.32 29.88 1.25
N PRO A 83 -6.21 30.35 0.00
CA PRO A 83 -5.09 29.97 -0.86
C PRO A 83 -3.81 30.50 -0.23
N VAL A 84 -2.89 29.61 0.12
CA VAL A 84 -1.53 30.00 0.49
C VAL A 84 -0.90 30.57 -0.78
N ASP A 85 -0.60 31.87 -0.77
CA ASP A 85 0.04 32.52 -1.91
C ASP A 85 1.44 31.95 -2.17
N ALA A 86 1.87 32.05 -3.42
CA ALA A 86 3.17 31.54 -3.89
C ALA A 86 4.37 32.13 -3.12
N GLU A 87 4.18 33.25 -2.41
CA GLU A 87 5.21 33.89 -1.60
C GLU A 87 5.45 33.14 -0.27
N SER A 88 4.40 32.56 0.31
CA SER A 88 4.48 31.75 1.53
C SER A 88 5.06 30.35 1.28
N ALA A 89 4.83 29.78 0.09
CA ALA A 89 5.39 28.48 -0.34
C ALA A 89 6.92 28.52 -0.55
N GLU A 90 7.47 29.63 -1.05
CA GLU A 90 8.91 29.76 -1.28
C GLU A 90 9.70 29.91 0.04
N LYS A 91 9.05 30.39 1.10
CA LYS A 91 9.64 30.50 2.44
C LYS A 91 9.77 29.15 3.16
N ALA A 92 8.88 28.20 2.86
CA ALA A 92 8.93 26.83 3.37
C ALA A 92 10.09 26.01 2.78
N ARG A 93 10.49 26.30 1.52
CA ARG A 93 11.64 25.65 0.85
C ARG A 93 12.99 25.90 1.54
N GLN A 94 13.13 26.97 2.31
CA GLN A 94 14.41 27.34 2.96
C GLN A 94 14.67 26.61 4.29
N ILE A 95 13.74 25.80 4.81
CA ILE A 95 13.83 25.24 6.17
C ILE A 95 14.26 23.76 6.22
N GLY A 96 14.67 23.17 5.08
CA GLY A 96 15.39 21.88 5.07
C GLY A 96 14.55 20.68 5.51
N ILE A 97 13.71 20.19 4.61
CA ILE A 97 12.88 19.00 4.81
C ILE A 97 13.75 17.72 4.76
N LYS A 98 13.72 16.92 5.83
CA LYS A 98 13.91 15.48 5.75
C LYS A 98 12.53 14.86 5.49
N GLY A 99 12.31 14.35 4.28
CA GLY A 99 11.08 13.68 3.89
C GLY A 99 11.39 12.76 2.71
N VAL A 100 11.09 11.48 2.89
CA VAL A 100 11.37 10.39 1.95
C VAL A 100 10.54 10.59 0.67
N VAL A 101 11.13 10.34 -0.50
CA VAL A 101 10.40 10.42 -1.78
C VAL A 101 9.55 9.15 -1.92
N LEU A 102 8.22 9.29 -1.88
CA LEU A 102 7.25 8.21 -2.14
C LEU A 102 6.77 8.29 -3.60
N ALA A 103 7.57 7.74 -4.53
CA ALA A 103 7.26 7.50 -5.95
C ALA A 103 6.81 8.70 -6.82
N SER A 104 7.65 9.09 -7.79
CA SER A 104 7.23 9.89 -8.95
C SER A 104 6.86 8.98 -10.11
N GLU A 105 5.58 8.80 -10.38
CA GLU A 105 5.12 8.19 -11.64
C GLU A 105 4.36 9.23 -12.45
N SER A 106 4.37 9.11 -13.78
CA SER A 106 3.67 10.00 -14.70
C SER A 106 2.93 9.12 -15.68
N PHE A 107 1.62 9.30 -15.83
CA PHE A 107 0.77 8.46 -16.68
C PHE A 107 -0.01 9.29 -17.70
N VAL A 108 -0.65 8.56 -18.62
CA VAL A 108 -1.14 9.02 -19.92
C VAL A 108 -2.61 8.62 -20.06
N MET A 109 -3.55 9.57 -19.93
CA MET A 109 -4.92 9.42 -20.44
C MET A 109 -5.09 10.14 -21.78
N ASP A 110 -5.77 9.50 -22.72
CA ASP A 110 -5.95 10.05 -24.06
C ASP A 110 -6.88 11.28 -24.09
N GLU A 111 -6.47 12.21 -24.95
CA GLU A 111 -6.96 13.58 -25.14
C GLU A 111 -6.80 14.54 -23.94
N ASN A 112 -5.58 14.55 -23.37
CA ASN A 112 -4.85 15.65 -22.68
C ASN A 112 -3.98 15.18 -21.50
N ASN A 113 -3.50 13.93 -21.50
CA ASN A 113 -2.36 13.42 -20.72
C ASN A 113 -2.18 13.99 -19.31
N PRO A 114 -3.13 13.73 -18.40
CA PRO A 114 -2.98 14.15 -17.04
C PRO A 114 -1.85 13.38 -16.35
N THR A 115 -0.85 14.10 -15.86
CA THR A 115 0.23 13.53 -15.05
C THR A 115 -0.10 13.73 -13.59
N VAL A 116 0.00 12.71 -12.73
CA VAL A 116 -0.04 12.90 -11.28
C VAL A 116 1.24 12.39 -10.64
N THR A 117 1.93 13.26 -9.93
CA THR A 117 3.05 12.96 -9.04
C THR A 117 2.54 12.91 -7.61
N ILE A 118 2.99 11.91 -6.85
CA ILE A 118 2.65 11.74 -5.45
C ILE A 118 3.91 11.97 -4.64
N THR A 119 3.82 12.77 -3.58
CA THR A 119 4.94 13.03 -2.68
C THR A 119 4.48 13.01 -1.24
N SER A 120 5.41 12.78 -0.30
CA SER A 120 5.13 13.03 1.12
C SER A 120 5.79 14.32 1.57
N SER A 121 5.10 15.06 2.43
CA SER A 121 5.62 16.27 3.08
C SER A 121 5.20 16.30 4.54
N ASP A 122 5.86 17.16 5.31
CA ASP A 122 5.34 17.67 6.58
C ASP A 122 4.68 19.03 6.30
N ILE A 123 3.45 19.22 6.76
CA ILE A 123 2.73 20.49 6.68
C ILE A 123 2.33 20.86 8.11
N ASN A 124 3.03 21.85 8.69
CA ASN A 124 2.80 22.33 10.06
C ASN A 124 2.95 21.26 11.16
N GLY A 125 3.89 20.33 11.00
CA GLY A 125 4.10 19.23 11.95
C GLY A 125 3.13 18.06 11.78
N GLN A 126 2.36 18.05 10.68
CA GLN A 126 1.47 16.95 10.31
C GLN A 126 1.95 16.31 9.01
N ASP A 127 2.05 14.98 8.99
CA ASP A 127 2.38 14.22 7.80
C ASP A 127 1.29 14.41 6.74
N ALA A 128 1.70 14.60 5.48
CA ALA A 128 0.80 14.81 4.37
C ALA A 128 1.27 14.04 3.13
N ILE A 129 0.31 13.51 2.37
CA ILE A 129 0.53 13.02 1.00
C ILE A 129 0.04 14.09 0.06
N ILE A 130 0.89 14.56 -0.85
CA ILE A 130 0.55 15.59 -1.82
C ILE A 130 0.39 14.92 -3.18
N PHE A 131 -0.82 15.04 -3.73
CA PHE A 131 -1.13 14.68 -5.10
C PHE A 131 -1.01 15.93 -5.97
N GLU A 132 -0.01 15.97 -6.83
CA GLU A 132 0.21 17.07 -7.77
C GLU A 132 0.00 16.58 -9.19
N GLY A 133 -0.78 17.29 -9.98
CA GLY A 133 -0.94 16.91 -11.37
C GLY A 133 -1.25 18.04 -12.32
N SER A 134 -1.22 17.72 -13.60
CA SER A 134 -1.52 18.63 -14.71
C SER A 134 -2.26 17.87 -15.79
N GLY A 135 -2.80 18.51 -16.82
CA GLY A 135 -3.46 17.85 -17.97
C GLY A 135 -4.92 17.44 -17.75
N PHE A 136 -5.50 17.75 -16.59
CA PHE A 136 -6.93 17.57 -16.36
C PHE A 136 -7.76 18.62 -17.11
N ARG A 137 -9.08 18.43 -17.18
CA ARG A 137 -9.98 19.52 -17.54
C ARG A 137 -10.02 20.54 -16.41
N GLY A 138 -10.10 21.83 -16.75
CA GLY A 138 -10.20 22.89 -15.75
C GLY A 138 -11.51 22.84 -14.97
N PHE A 139 -11.45 23.15 -13.67
CA PHE A 139 -12.60 23.12 -12.76
C PHE A 139 -13.35 21.78 -12.69
N HIS A 140 -12.66 20.68 -12.92
CA HIS A 140 -13.23 19.36 -12.89
C HIS A 140 -13.16 18.76 -11.48
N VAL A 141 -14.21 18.06 -11.08
CA VAL A 141 -14.22 17.29 -9.83
C VAL A 141 -13.49 15.98 -10.09
N ILE A 142 -12.57 15.62 -9.19
CA ILE A 142 -11.80 14.38 -9.23
C ILE A 142 -12.05 13.66 -7.92
N ASP A 143 -12.50 12.42 -8.02
CA ASP A 143 -12.64 11.48 -6.92
C ASP A 143 -11.31 10.73 -6.79
N VAL A 144 -10.73 10.68 -5.59
CA VAL A 144 -9.47 10.02 -5.27
C VAL A 144 -9.73 8.95 -4.24
N ILE A 145 -9.57 7.69 -4.61
CA ILE A 145 -9.81 6.53 -3.73
C ILE A 145 -8.47 5.89 -3.42
N VAL A 146 -8.13 5.79 -2.13
CA VAL A 146 -6.90 5.13 -1.67
C VAL A 146 -7.26 3.84 -0.95
N THR A 147 -6.80 2.71 -1.46
CA THR A 147 -7.06 1.38 -0.89
C THR A 147 -5.77 0.63 -0.56
N ASN A 148 -5.87 -0.42 0.27
CA ASN A 148 -4.83 -1.43 0.39
C ASN A 148 -5.42 -2.85 0.53
N ASP A 149 -4.55 -3.86 0.42
CA ASP A 149 -4.93 -5.27 0.50
C ASP A 149 -5.43 -5.72 1.89
N PHE A 150 -5.24 -4.88 2.91
CA PHE A 150 -5.69 -5.12 4.28
C PHE A 150 -7.08 -4.53 4.57
N GLY A 151 -7.78 -4.05 3.54
CA GLY A 151 -9.13 -3.49 3.66
C GLY A 151 -9.16 -2.05 4.17
N PHE A 152 -8.04 -1.33 4.12
CA PHE A 152 -8.05 0.13 4.24
C PHE A 152 -8.63 0.71 2.96
N GLU A 153 -9.54 1.67 3.11
CA GLU A 153 -10.13 2.42 2.01
C GLU A 153 -10.47 3.83 2.51
N VAL A 154 -10.13 4.84 1.72
CA VAL A 154 -10.55 6.22 1.94
C VAL A 154 -10.87 6.86 0.60
N GLU A 155 -11.99 7.58 0.57
CA GLU A 155 -12.44 8.34 -0.59
C GLU A 155 -12.29 9.82 -0.28
N LEU A 156 -11.69 10.55 -1.21
CA LEU A 156 -11.39 11.97 -1.11
C LEU A 156 -11.89 12.65 -2.38
N GLU A 157 -12.55 13.80 -2.24
CA GLU A 157 -13.00 14.59 -3.39
C GLU A 157 -12.14 15.86 -3.51
N THR A 158 -11.71 16.19 -4.72
CA THR A 158 -10.94 17.40 -5.01
C THR A 158 -11.38 18.04 -6.32
N LYS A 159 -10.88 19.24 -6.59
CA LYS A 159 -11.19 19.98 -7.81
C LYS A 159 -9.94 20.53 -8.45
N THR A 160 -9.84 20.39 -9.76
CA THR A 160 -8.72 20.93 -10.54
C THR A 160 -8.85 22.45 -10.69
N GLY A 161 -7.71 23.12 -10.79
CA GLY A 161 -7.62 24.55 -11.10
C GLY A 161 -8.14 24.88 -12.50
N MET A 162 -8.17 26.17 -12.84
CA MET A 162 -8.68 26.64 -14.14
C MET A 162 -7.89 26.07 -15.32
N GLU A 163 -6.60 25.83 -15.13
CA GLU A 163 -5.67 25.31 -16.13
C GLU A 163 -5.61 23.77 -16.14
N GLY A 164 -6.46 23.09 -15.36
CA GLY A 164 -6.42 21.64 -15.27
C GLY A 164 -5.27 21.10 -14.41
N THR A 165 -4.78 21.91 -13.48
CA THR A 165 -3.78 21.48 -12.50
C THR A 165 -4.46 20.92 -11.26
N LEU A 166 -3.91 19.84 -10.73
CA LEU A 166 -4.30 19.20 -9.48
C LEU A 166 -3.24 19.55 -8.43
N HIS A 167 -3.67 20.06 -7.28
CA HIS A 167 -2.84 20.15 -6.09
C HIS A 167 -3.72 19.82 -4.90
N MET A 168 -3.54 18.63 -4.35
CA MET A 168 -4.37 18.09 -3.28
C MET A 168 -3.46 17.55 -2.17
N PRO A 169 -3.26 18.31 -1.10
CA PRO A 169 -2.65 17.80 0.11
C PRO A 169 -3.67 16.98 0.90
N TRP A 170 -3.38 15.71 1.13
CA TRP A 170 -4.09 14.83 2.04
C TRP A 170 -3.32 14.76 3.37
N LEU A 171 -3.84 15.46 4.37
CA LEU A 171 -3.31 15.44 5.73
C LEU A 171 -3.63 14.11 6.41
N LEU A 172 -2.60 13.44 6.93
CA LEU A 172 -2.73 12.18 7.64
C LEU A 172 -3.00 12.46 9.12
N TYR A 173 -4.17 12.04 9.61
CA TYR A 173 -4.51 12.12 11.04
C TYR A 173 -3.94 10.95 11.84
N GLU A 174 -3.72 9.82 11.17
CA GLU A 174 -3.01 8.66 11.67
C GLU A 174 -1.95 8.28 10.64
N SER A 175 -0.76 7.88 11.11
CA SER A 175 0.26 7.38 10.21
C SER A 175 -0.26 6.14 9.48
N LEU A 176 -0.21 6.17 8.15
CA LEU A 176 -0.54 5.01 7.34
C LEU A 176 0.44 3.87 7.65
N ALA A 177 -0.08 2.64 7.73
CA ALA A 177 0.74 1.47 7.92
C ALA A 177 1.73 1.33 6.75
N PRO A 178 2.97 0.90 6.96
CA PRO A 178 3.86 0.61 5.85
C PRO A 178 3.28 -0.47 4.96
N GLY A 179 3.30 -0.26 3.65
CA GLY A 179 2.69 -1.20 2.72
C GLY A 179 2.46 -0.62 1.34
N ILE A 180 1.80 -1.42 0.51
CA ILE A 180 1.36 -1.04 -0.82
C ILE A 180 -0.06 -0.49 -0.74
N TYR A 181 -0.28 0.62 -1.42
CA TYR A 181 -1.57 1.27 -1.55
C TYR A 181 -1.87 1.49 -3.02
N ASN A 182 -3.13 1.29 -3.40
CA ASN A 182 -3.61 1.68 -4.71
C ASN A 182 -4.35 3.01 -4.59
N VAL A 183 -4.06 3.92 -5.50
CA VAL A 183 -4.66 5.25 -5.58
C VAL A 183 -5.37 5.36 -6.92
N GLU A 184 -6.69 5.35 -6.89
CA GLU A 184 -7.53 5.57 -8.05
C GLU A 184 -7.91 7.05 -8.16
N PHE A 185 -7.67 7.67 -9.31
CA PHE A 185 -8.17 8.98 -9.67
C PHE A 185 -9.29 8.80 -10.69
N SER A 186 -10.50 9.28 -10.38
CA SER A 186 -11.64 9.23 -11.29
C SER A 186 -12.23 10.61 -11.53
N ASP A 187 -12.62 10.89 -12.77
CA ASP A 187 -13.36 12.09 -13.15
C ASP A 187 -14.83 11.75 -13.52
N ARG A 188 -15.35 10.62 -13.03
CA ARG A 188 -16.68 10.03 -13.33
C ARG A 188 -16.90 9.59 -14.77
N VAL A 189 -15.97 9.91 -15.68
CA VAL A 189 -15.98 9.47 -17.08
C VAL A 189 -14.89 8.41 -17.30
N SER A 190 -13.75 8.61 -16.65
CA SER A 190 -12.58 7.75 -16.66
C SER A 190 -12.07 7.55 -15.23
N SER A 191 -11.37 6.45 -15.00
CA SER A 191 -10.64 6.23 -13.75
C SER A 191 -9.30 5.57 -14.02
N HIS A 192 -8.29 5.92 -13.23
CA HIS A 192 -6.93 5.40 -13.34
C HIS A 192 -6.33 5.11 -11.99
N GLU A 193 -5.64 3.99 -11.90
CA GLU A 193 -5.08 3.48 -10.66
C GLU A 193 -3.54 3.56 -10.69
N ILE A 194 -2.96 3.97 -9.58
CA ILE A 194 -1.51 4.01 -9.35
C ILE A 194 -1.21 3.26 -8.06
N THR A 195 -0.17 2.45 -8.09
CA THR A 195 0.32 1.78 -6.89
C THR A 195 1.44 2.59 -6.23
N ILE A 196 1.23 3.02 -4.99
CA ILE A 196 2.24 3.71 -4.17
C ILE A 196 2.70 2.84 -3.01
N LYS A 197 3.96 3.05 -2.59
CA LYS A 197 4.54 2.40 -1.41
C LYS A 197 4.69 3.41 -0.30
N ILE A 198 4.13 3.10 0.87
CA ILE A 198 4.19 3.97 2.04
C ILE A 198 5.10 3.35 3.10
N GLY A 199 5.94 4.19 3.71
CA GLY A 199 6.88 3.80 4.75
C GLY A 199 8.19 3.19 4.25
N ASN A 200 9.14 3.01 5.16
CA ASN A 200 10.33 2.20 4.91
C ASN A 200 9.93 0.73 4.97
N ILE A 201 9.49 0.15 3.85
CA ILE A 201 9.37 -1.30 3.71
C ILE A 201 10.80 -1.86 3.81
N GLN A 202 11.21 -2.24 5.01
CA GLN A 202 12.47 -2.93 5.22
C GLN A 202 12.33 -4.29 4.56
N ILE A 203 12.85 -4.41 3.34
CA ILE A 203 12.92 -5.69 2.62
C ILE A 203 13.67 -6.65 3.54
N GLU A 204 12.95 -7.66 4.05
CA GLU A 204 13.54 -8.66 4.90
C GLU A 204 14.47 -9.51 4.03
N LYS A 205 15.76 -9.54 4.38
CA LYS A 205 16.72 -10.40 3.71
C LYS A 205 16.29 -11.85 3.84
N THR A 206 16.37 -12.61 2.75
CA THR A 206 16.01 -14.02 2.73
C THR A 206 17.21 -14.94 2.61
N LYS A 207 17.00 -16.18 3.02
CA LYS A 207 17.94 -17.29 2.93
C LYS A 207 17.21 -18.48 2.32
N LEU A 208 17.72 -18.91 1.17
CA LEU A 208 17.24 -20.07 0.45
C LEU A 208 18.26 -21.19 0.57
N ARG A 209 17.78 -22.37 0.97
CA ARG A 209 18.59 -23.59 1.03
C ARG A 209 18.05 -24.59 0.02
N LEU A 210 18.94 -25.15 -0.78
CA LEU A 210 18.74 -26.43 -1.47
C LEU A 210 19.40 -27.49 -0.60
N ASN A 211 18.66 -28.55 -0.27
CA ASN A 211 19.21 -29.66 0.50
C ASN A 211 20.10 -30.50 -0.42
N ASP A 212 21.25 -30.94 0.12
CA ASP A 212 22.18 -31.83 -0.56
C ASP A 212 21.44 -32.97 -1.26
N ILE A 213 21.71 -33.10 -2.55
CA ILE A 213 21.15 -34.17 -3.35
C ILE A 213 21.95 -35.43 -3.02
N THR A 214 21.31 -36.38 -2.32
CA THR A 214 21.98 -37.58 -1.79
C THR A 214 22.75 -38.39 -2.82
N THR A 215 22.42 -38.25 -4.10
CA THR A 215 23.12 -38.83 -5.25
C THR A 215 23.30 -37.76 -6.32
N SER A 216 24.52 -37.44 -6.71
CA SER A 216 24.80 -36.48 -7.80
C SER A 216 24.69 -37.10 -9.19
N THR A 217 24.29 -38.37 -9.30
CA THR A 217 24.19 -39.11 -10.57
C THR A 217 22.80 -39.70 -10.73
N PHE A 218 22.23 -39.56 -11.92
CA PHE A 218 20.87 -40.00 -12.25
C PHE A 218 20.81 -40.63 -13.63
N ASN A 219 19.86 -41.53 -13.83
CA ASN A 219 19.52 -42.00 -15.17
C ASN A 219 18.47 -41.06 -15.77
N GLY A 220 18.61 -40.73 -17.05
CA GLY A 220 17.63 -39.93 -17.79
C GLY A 220 16.27 -40.63 -17.90
N GLY A 221 15.19 -39.86 -17.89
CA GLY A 221 13.79 -40.32 -17.92
C GLY A 221 13.23 -40.73 -16.56
N TYR A 222 13.99 -40.57 -15.46
CA TYR A 222 13.53 -40.90 -14.11
C TYR A 222 13.23 -39.63 -13.29
N PRO A 223 12.20 -39.65 -12.43
CA PRO A 223 11.89 -38.50 -11.61
C PRO A 223 12.95 -38.29 -10.52
N ILE A 224 13.42 -37.06 -10.38
CA ILE A 224 14.26 -36.60 -9.27
C ILE A 224 13.54 -35.52 -8.48
N GLY A 225 13.88 -35.40 -7.20
CA GLY A 225 13.25 -34.44 -6.28
C GLY A 225 14.25 -33.46 -5.72
N PHE A 226 14.09 -32.18 -6.02
CA PHE A 226 14.79 -31.09 -5.34
C PHE A 226 14.00 -30.68 -4.12
N SER A 227 14.67 -30.48 -2.99
CA SER A 227 13.99 -30.08 -1.76
C SER A 227 14.82 -29.09 -0.97
N GLY A 228 14.15 -28.26 -0.19
CA GLY A 228 14.84 -27.24 0.58
C GLY A 228 13.89 -26.36 1.37
N ASN A 229 14.40 -25.23 1.84
CA ASN A 229 13.68 -24.31 2.72
C ASN A 229 13.98 -22.86 2.34
N LEU A 230 12.96 -22.01 2.44
CA LEU A 230 13.06 -20.56 2.35
C LEU A 230 12.61 -19.93 3.67
N PHE A 231 13.43 -19.00 4.18
CA PHE A 231 13.16 -18.26 5.40
C PHE A 231 13.88 -16.91 5.34
N THR A 232 13.48 -15.97 6.19
CA THR A 232 14.18 -14.69 6.33
C THR A 232 15.48 -14.87 7.13
N GLU A 233 16.38 -13.91 7.09
CA GLU A 233 17.59 -13.90 7.90
C GLU A 233 17.29 -13.91 9.41
N SER A 234 16.12 -13.40 9.81
CA SER A 234 15.59 -13.47 11.17
C SER A 234 14.99 -14.85 11.53
N GLY A 235 14.86 -15.77 10.57
CA GLY A 235 14.33 -17.12 10.74
C GLY A 235 12.81 -17.23 10.57
N LYS A 236 12.13 -16.18 10.08
CA LYS A 236 10.71 -16.21 9.75
C LYS A 236 10.48 -17.09 8.52
N ILE A 237 9.42 -17.87 8.57
CA ILE A 237 9.02 -18.77 7.48
C ILE A 237 8.37 -17.98 6.34
N ILE A 238 8.71 -18.33 5.09
CA ILE A 238 8.08 -17.76 3.88
C ILE A 238 7.34 -18.89 3.15
N ALA A 239 6.02 -18.86 3.18
CA ALA A 239 5.13 -19.90 2.66
C ALA A 239 4.42 -19.45 1.38
N ASP A 240 3.96 -20.43 0.59
CA ASP A 240 3.11 -20.23 -0.58
C ASP A 240 3.75 -19.33 -1.67
N VAL A 241 5.08 -19.31 -1.76
CA VAL A 241 5.84 -18.57 -2.79
C VAL A 241 6.53 -19.49 -3.79
N GLU A 242 6.72 -19.01 -5.03
CA GLU A 242 7.38 -19.75 -6.11
C GLU A 242 8.90 -19.89 -5.88
N ILE A 243 9.42 -21.09 -6.12
CA ILE A 243 10.84 -21.44 -6.15
C ILE A 243 11.14 -22.01 -7.53
N LEU A 244 12.22 -21.53 -8.13
CA LEU A 244 12.75 -22.01 -9.40
C LEU A 244 13.95 -22.92 -9.13
N ILE A 245 14.09 -23.98 -9.92
CA ILE A 245 15.35 -24.72 -10.03
C ILE A 245 15.98 -24.32 -11.35
N ILE A 246 17.11 -23.65 -11.26
CA ILE A 246 17.86 -23.12 -12.39
C ILE A 246 19.04 -24.02 -12.68
N GLY A 247 19.33 -24.25 -13.96
CA GLY A 247 20.52 -24.93 -14.43
C GLY A 247 21.34 -24.05 -15.36
N ASP A 248 22.66 -24.21 -15.33
CA ASP A 248 23.61 -23.44 -16.16
C ASP A 248 23.90 -24.07 -17.54
N GLY A 249 23.22 -25.15 -17.87
CA GLY A 249 23.35 -25.84 -19.15
C GLY A 249 22.76 -25.05 -20.33
N PRO A 250 23.07 -25.46 -21.56
CA PRO A 250 22.54 -24.83 -22.78
C PRO A 250 21.02 -25.01 -22.94
N CYS A 251 20.41 -25.88 -22.15
CA CYS A 251 19.00 -26.20 -22.22
C CYS A 251 18.40 -26.49 -20.84
N PRO A 252 17.20 -25.95 -20.53
CA PRO A 252 16.37 -25.09 -21.37
C PRO A 252 16.96 -23.69 -21.55
N SER A 253 16.54 -22.97 -22.60
CA SER A 253 17.14 -21.66 -22.98
C SER A 253 16.95 -20.56 -21.94
N ASP A 254 15.93 -20.70 -21.08
CA ASP A 254 15.67 -19.82 -19.95
C ASP A 254 16.37 -20.28 -18.65
N GLY A 255 17.06 -21.42 -18.69
CA GLY A 255 17.72 -22.04 -17.55
C GLY A 255 16.76 -22.71 -16.55
N ILE A 256 15.44 -22.61 -16.72
CA ILE A 256 14.47 -23.08 -15.72
C ILE A 256 14.20 -24.58 -15.90
N ILE A 257 14.83 -25.41 -15.07
CA ILE A 257 14.63 -26.86 -15.07
C ILE A 257 13.25 -27.22 -14.51
N ALA A 258 12.86 -26.59 -13.41
CA ALA A 258 11.61 -26.88 -12.73
C ALA A 258 11.13 -25.73 -11.86
N LYS A 259 9.85 -25.75 -11.50
CA LYS A 259 9.22 -24.79 -10.60
C LYS A 259 8.37 -25.48 -9.56
N GLY A 260 8.22 -24.86 -8.40
CA GLY A 260 7.20 -25.26 -7.42
C GLY A 260 7.05 -24.22 -6.34
N GLN A 261 6.32 -24.54 -5.27
CA GLN A 261 6.01 -23.59 -4.21
C GLN A 261 6.48 -24.09 -2.84
N THR A 262 6.76 -23.16 -1.94
CA THR A 262 6.97 -23.49 -0.53
C THR A 262 5.65 -23.86 0.15
N ASP A 263 5.70 -24.85 1.04
CA ASP A 263 4.58 -25.21 1.90
C ASP A 263 4.41 -24.19 3.04
N LYS A 264 3.37 -24.39 3.86
CA LYS A 264 3.09 -23.56 5.06
C LYS A 264 4.23 -23.52 6.09
N ARG A 265 5.27 -24.34 5.94
CA ARG A 265 6.47 -24.38 6.78
C ARG A 265 7.71 -23.86 6.04
N GLY A 266 7.53 -23.23 4.89
CA GLY A 266 8.58 -22.68 4.05
C GLY A 266 9.44 -23.73 3.36
N ARG A 267 8.97 -24.98 3.29
CA ARG A 267 9.70 -26.09 2.66
C ARG A 267 9.18 -26.30 1.26
N TYR A 268 10.06 -26.50 0.29
CA TYR A 268 9.65 -26.89 -1.06
C TYR A 268 10.12 -28.32 -1.38
N ARG A 269 9.37 -28.98 -2.26
CA ARG A 269 9.78 -30.24 -2.91
C ARG A 269 9.29 -30.22 -4.35
N ILE A 270 10.22 -30.18 -5.29
CA ILE A 270 9.97 -30.04 -6.72
C ILE A 270 10.42 -31.31 -7.41
N MET A 271 9.51 -31.97 -8.12
CA MET A 271 9.80 -33.19 -8.86
C MET A 271 9.94 -32.87 -10.34
N VAL A 272 10.98 -33.39 -10.99
CA VAL A 272 11.18 -33.26 -12.44
C VAL A 272 11.66 -34.58 -13.03
N GLU A 273 11.22 -34.90 -14.25
CA GLU A 273 11.75 -36.01 -15.03
C GLU A 273 13.12 -35.60 -15.60
N THR A 274 14.16 -36.39 -15.34
CA THR A 274 15.51 -36.08 -15.81
C THR A 274 15.61 -36.13 -17.33
N MET A 275 16.34 -35.18 -17.90
CA MET A 275 16.74 -35.18 -19.30
C MET A 275 18.20 -34.78 -19.41
N ILE A 276 18.81 -34.95 -20.59
CA ILE A 276 20.14 -34.41 -20.84
C ILE A 276 20.02 -32.91 -21.06
N TRP A 277 20.40 -32.14 -20.04
CA TRP A 277 20.36 -30.67 -20.07
C TRP A 277 21.61 -30.05 -20.71
N ASP A 278 22.78 -30.69 -20.55
CA ASP A 278 24.00 -30.37 -21.28
C ASP A 278 24.49 -31.59 -22.07
N PRO A 279 24.34 -31.62 -23.41
CA PRO A 279 24.75 -32.76 -24.22
C PRO A 279 26.28 -32.89 -24.39
N THR A 280 27.06 -31.91 -23.93
CA THR A 280 28.52 -31.90 -24.09
C THR A 280 29.19 -32.90 -23.16
N ASP A 281 28.78 -32.92 -21.90
CA ASP A 281 29.34 -33.79 -20.86
C ASP A 281 28.29 -34.43 -19.93
N ASN A 282 27.00 -34.11 -20.13
CA ASN A 282 25.86 -34.52 -19.29
C ASN A 282 25.93 -34.04 -17.83
N MET A 283 26.78 -33.05 -17.55
CA MET A 283 26.89 -32.41 -16.25
C MET A 283 26.14 -31.07 -16.28
N ILE A 284 25.43 -30.77 -15.20
CA ILE A 284 24.80 -29.45 -15.05
C ILE A 284 24.95 -28.98 -13.62
N LYS A 285 25.30 -27.70 -13.48
CA LYS A 285 25.27 -27.00 -12.20
C LYS A 285 23.88 -26.43 -12.02
N ILE A 286 23.30 -26.67 -10.87
CA ILE A 286 21.96 -26.24 -10.54
C ILE A 286 21.92 -25.50 -9.21
N HIS A 287 20.98 -24.60 -9.05
CA HIS A 287 20.65 -24.00 -7.77
C HIS A 287 19.15 -23.71 -7.70
N ALA A 288 18.65 -23.49 -6.48
CA ALA A 288 17.32 -22.96 -6.26
C ALA A 288 17.37 -21.43 -6.26
N GLU A 289 16.37 -20.80 -6.86
CA GLU A 289 16.21 -19.35 -6.91
C GLU A 289 14.82 -18.94 -6.39
N TYR A 290 14.81 -17.90 -5.57
CA TYR A 290 13.63 -17.16 -5.16
C TYR A 290 13.79 -15.72 -5.63
N LEU A 291 12.86 -15.25 -6.46
CA LEU A 291 12.94 -13.93 -7.10
C LEU A 291 12.67 -12.76 -6.15
N GLY A 292 12.24 -13.03 -4.91
CA GLY A 292 11.78 -11.99 -4.00
C GLY A 292 10.38 -11.51 -4.32
N ASP A 293 9.90 -10.61 -3.47
CA ASP A 293 8.67 -9.86 -3.66
C ASP A 293 8.84 -8.47 -3.01
N GLU A 294 7.74 -7.78 -2.77
CA GLU A 294 7.73 -6.46 -2.14
C GLU A 294 8.18 -6.45 -0.67
N PHE A 295 8.15 -7.59 0.02
CA PHE A 295 8.51 -7.73 1.43
C PHE A 295 9.84 -8.45 1.66
N TYR A 296 10.25 -9.28 0.71
CA TYR A 296 11.35 -10.22 0.85
C TYR A 296 12.37 -10.07 -0.27
N SER A 297 13.66 -10.04 0.07
CA SER A 297 14.70 -9.95 -0.95
C SER A 297 14.74 -11.22 -1.80
N PRO A 298 15.26 -11.16 -3.04
CA PRO A 298 15.65 -12.36 -3.77
C PRO A 298 16.69 -13.18 -2.98
N ALA A 299 16.71 -14.48 -3.19
CA ALA A 299 17.72 -15.38 -2.64
C ALA A 299 18.04 -16.56 -3.56
N TYR A 300 19.27 -17.04 -3.42
CA TYR A 300 19.85 -18.11 -4.22
C TYR A 300 20.45 -19.15 -3.28
N SER A 301 20.29 -20.44 -3.59
CA SER A 301 21.01 -21.49 -2.87
C SER A 301 22.47 -21.58 -3.33
N GLN A 302 23.24 -22.44 -2.67
CA GLN A 302 24.50 -22.90 -3.23
C GLN A 302 24.26 -23.74 -4.48
N ASP A 303 25.27 -23.76 -5.34
CA ASP A 303 25.31 -24.59 -6.54
C ASP A 303 25.53 -26.06 -6.18
N GLU A 304 24.77 -26.94 -6.82
CA GLU A 304 24.92 -28.39 -6.79
C GLU A 304 25.22 -28.88 -8.20
N VAL A 305 26.07 -29.91 -8.32
CA VAL A 305 26.38 -30.51 -9.63
C VAL A 305 25.70 -31.85 -9.74
N ILE A 306 24.94 -32.03 -10.81
CA ILE A 306 24.31 -33.31 -11.14
C ILE A 306 24.78 -33.81 -12.49
N ILE A 307 24.82 -35.13 -12.64
CA ILE A 307 25.20 -35.85 -13.85
C ILE A 307 24.02 -36.72 -14.27
N VAL A 308 23.59 -36.62 -15.52
CA VAL A 308 22.50 -37.44 -16.06
C VAL A 308 23.03 -38.41 -17.10
N TYR A 309 22.93 -39.71 -16.84
CA TYR A 309 23.30 -40.74 -17.79
C TYR A 309 22.16 -41.01 -18.78
N PRO A 310 22.45 -41.04 -20.09
CA PRO A 310 21.44 -41.36 -21.09
C PRO A 310 20.96 -42.82 -20.96
N ASN A 311 19.66 -43.01 -21.17
CA ASN A 311 18.95 -44.27 -21.25
C ASN A 311 18.13 -44.30 -22.56
N LYS A 312 17.59 -45.46 -22.95
CA LYS A 312 16.84 -45.67 -24.20
C LYS A 312 15.74 -44.64 -24.48
N ASP A 313 15.09 -44.15 -23.43
CA ASP A 313 13.96 -43.22 -23.51
C ASP A 313 14.32 -41.81 -23.04
N THR A 314 15.60 -41.52 -22.82
CA THR A 314 16.03 -40.21 -22.32
C THR A 314 15.83 -39.14 -23.37
N LYS A 315 15.04 -38.13 -23.02
CA LYS A 315 14.97 -36.89 -23.77
C LYS A 315 16.31 -36.16 -23.63
N SER A 316 16.77 -35.62 -24.75
CA SER A 316 17.93 -34.75 -24.80
C SER A 316 17.47 -33.46 -25.45
N CYS A 317 18.12 -32.35 -25.08
CA CYS A 317 18.30 -31.28 -26.05
C CYS A 317 19.36 -31.73 -27.07
#